data_AF-A0A7J9CBM2-F1
#
_entry.id   AF-A0A7J9CBM2-F1
#
_cell.length_a   1.000
_cell.length_b   1.000
_cell.length_c   1.000
_cell.angle_alpha   90.00
_cell.angle_beta   90.00
_cell.angle_gamma   90.00
#
_symmetry.space_group_name_H-M   'P 1'
#
loop_
_entity.id
_entity.type
_entity.pdbx_description
1 polymer ?
#
loop_
_entity_poly.entity_id
_entity_poly.type
_entity_poly.pdbx_seq_one_letter_code
_entity_poly.pdbx_strand_id
1 'polypeptide(L)'
;MATDHTKLMCFWLSFSISFIFIKLAQADNYIVQMDLSAMPKAFSGWQSWYVATLASSSANLEAKTRNSIFGFFTPSPFPAIFLEQKDGDSVVDYIKSNSDPKASIDFKITSLGTKPSPIVAISSSRVPSRSCPSVLKPAIMASGDLVLAAWPPNVGVACLNEDLVFSNFNLISGTSMACPHVSGVAALLKATYPDWSLAAIRSALMSTSNTIDNTGSPIKDMGANLKPARPLAMGAGHINPNKALHPGLMYDVIVEDYVNLLCALKFTAEQIKIITKSSPNNCSNPSLDLNYPSFIAYFNDKNAKSSSRTMKEFRRTMTHVGEGSSTYIATVTPIKGVKVTVEPDKLVFMAKNEKKIFKLSIERPSQTAEAVSFGHLTWEVIGGKHVVKSPIVATSYSLET
;
A
#
# COMPACT_ATOMS: atom_id res chain seq x y z
N MET A 1 42.92 -3.37 -36.29
CA MET A 1 42.86 -4.36 -35.20
C MET A 1 41.48 -4.29 -34.57
N ALA A 2 40.63 -5.24 -34.96
CA ALA A 2 39.29 -5.48 -34.44
C ALA A 2 39.39 -5.88 -32.95
N THR A 3 38.79 -5.11 -32.03
CA THR A 3 37.48 -5.33 -31.36
C THR A 3 37.25 -6.75 -30.83
N ASP A 4 37.30 -6.90 -29.50
CA ASP A 4 36.60 -7.97 -28.77
C ASP A 4 35.42 -7.34 -28.00
N HIS A 5 34.31 -7.17 -28.71
CA HIS A 5 33.01 -6.74 -28.17
C HIS A 5 32.14 -7.93 -27.74
N THR A 6 32.71 -9.14 -27.62
CA THR A 6 31.94 -10.39 -27.53
C THR A 6 31.48 -10.72 -26.11
N LYS A 7 32.09 -10.13 -25.06
CA LYS A 7 31.73 -10.45 -23.67
C LYS A 7 30.70 -9.51 -23.03
N LEU A 8 30.41 -8.36 -23.65
CA LEU A 8 29.44 -7.40 -23.12
C LEU A 8 28.01 -7.61 -23.68
N MET A 9 27.86 -8.30 -24.83
CA MET A 9 26.54 -8.59 -25.43
C MET A 9 25.80 -9.77 -24.78
N CYS A 10 26.50 -10.74 -24.17
CA CYS A 10 25.82 -11.89 -23.54
C CYS A 10 25.03 -11.53 -22.27
N PHE A 11 25.39 -10.44 -21.58
CA PHE A 11 24.69 -10.00 -20.37
C PHE A 11 23.42 -9.18 -20.67
N TRP A 12 23.29 -8.62 -21.88
CA TRP A 12 22.10 -7.87 -22.30
C TRP A 12 21.08 -8.72 -23.08
N LEU A 13 21.51 -9.84 -23.68
CA LEU A 13 20.64 -10.76 -24.41
C LEU A 13 19.87 -11.74 -23.51
N SER A 14 20.33 -12.05 -22.29
CA SER A 14 19.53 -12.89 -21.37
C SER A 14 18.38 -12.13 -20.70
N PHE A 15 18.43 -10.79 -20.68
CA PHE A 15 17.35 -9.96 -20.15
C PHE A 15 16.29 -9.58 -21.20
N SER A 16 16.52 -9.92 -22.48
CA SER A 16 15.67 -9.48 -23.60
C SER A 16 14.97 -10.61 -24.38
N ILE A 17 15.16 -11.88 -24.02
CA ILE A 17 14.46 -13.03 -24.64
C ILE A 17 13.67 -13.81 -23.57
N SER A 18 12.74 -13.13 -22.92
CA SER A 18 11.64 -13.80 -22.19
C SER A 18 10.29 -13.13 -22.40
N PHE A 19 10.20 -12.21 -23.36
CA PHE A 19 8.92 -11.75 -23.88
C PHE A 19 8.65 -12.44 -25.22
N ILE A 20 7.44 -12.99 -25.34
CA ILE A 20 6.84 -13.65 -26.50
C ILE A 20 7.05 -15.18 -26.53
N PHE A 21 6.30 -15.88 -25.68
CA PHE A 21 5.24 -16.80 -26.12
C PHE A 21 4.18 -16.87 -25.01
N ILE A 22 3.30 -15.87 -24.94
CA ILE A 22 2.03 -16.02 -24.23
C ILE A 22 1.15 -16.83 -25.17
N LYS A 23 1.17 -18.16 -25.06
CA LYS A 23 -0.03 -18.91 -25.44
C LYS A 23 -1.14 -18.38 -24.52
N LEU A 24 -2.27 -17.99 -25.10
CA LEU A 24 -3.49 -17.71 -24.36
C LEU A 24 -3.82 -18.95 -23.53
N ALA A 25 -3.38 -18.97 -22.27
CA ALA A 25 -3.93 -19.84 -21.26
C ALA A 25 -5.35 -19.33 -21.02
N GLN A 26 -6.31 -20.20 -21.30
CA GLN A 26 -7.71 -19.97 -20.99
C GLN A 26 -7.81 -19.64 -19.50
N ALA A 27 -8.37 -18.48 -19.17
CA ALA A 27 -8.51 -18.01 -17.80
C ALA A 27 -9.64 -18.81 -17.11
N ASP A 28 -9.32 -20.02 -16.67
CA ASP A 28 -10.20 -20.75 -15.77
C ASP A 28 -9.95 -20.20 -14.35
N ASN A 29 -10.98 -19.57 -13.79
CA ASN A 29 -10.99 -19.12 -12.40
C ASN A 29 -10.94 -20.36 -11.49
N TYR A 30 -9.77 -20.77 -11.03
CA TYR A 30 -9.66 -21.77 -9.98
C TYR A 30 -9.61 -21.05 -8.63
N ILE A 31 -10.68 -21.21 -7.85
CA ILE A 31 -10.64 -20.89 -6.42
C ILE A 31 -9.82 -22.03 -5.80
N VAL A 32 -8.70 -21.71 -5.15
CA VAL A 32 -8.03 -22.67 -4.27
C VAL A 32 -8.97 -22.89 -3.08
N GLN A 33 -9.79 -23.93 -3.18
CA GLN A 33 -10.66 -24.36 -2.10
C GLN A 33 -9.76 -24.99 -1.03
N MET A 34 -9.40 -24.20 -0.01
CA MET A 34 -8.85 -24.75 1.22
C MET A 34 -9.92 -25.67 1.82
N ASP A 35 -9.50 -26.87 2.24
CA ASP A 35 -10.33 -27.75 3.04
C ASP A 35 -10.87 -26.96 4.25
N LEU A 36 -12.18 -27.03 4.49
CA LEU A 36 -12.83 -26.41 5.64
C LEU A 36 -12.25 -26.91 6.97
N SER A 37 -11.68 -28.12 7.00
CA SER A 37 -10.97 -28.65 8.17
C SER A 37 -9.62 -27.97 8.42
N ALA A 38 -9.01 -27.40 7.37
CA ALA A 38 -7.79 -26.60 7.41
C ALA A 38 -8.07 -25.09 7.50
N MET A 39 -9.34 -24.67 7.34
CA MET A 39 -9.77 -23.29 7.50
C MET A 39 -9.64 -22.88 8.97
N PRO A 40 -8.71 -21.98 9.32
CA PRO A 40 -8.50 -21.68 10.71
C PRO A 40 -9.59 -20.74 11.25
N LYS A 41 -9.98 -20.96 12.50
CA LYS A 41 -11.04 -20.19 13.18
C LYS A 41 -10.75 -18.69 13.12
N ALA A 42 -11.81 -17.86 13.02
CA ALA A 42 -11.72 -16.41 12.95
C ALA A 42 -10.71 -15.85 13.97
N PHE A 43 -9.63 -15.25 13.46
CA PHE A 43 -8.48 -14.87 14.28
C PHE A 43 -8.69 -13.53 14.96
N SER A 44 -8.26 -13.45 16.22
CA SER A 44 -8.23 -12.22 17.02
C SER A 44 -7.15 -11.22 16.56
N GLY A 45 -6.25 -11.58 15.63
CA GLY A 45 -5.28 -10.67 15.01
C GLY A 45 -4.29 -11.32 14.02
N TRP A 46 -3.54 -10.48 13.29
CA TRP A 46 -2.52 -10.88 12.27
C TRP A 46 -1.43 -11.80 12.84
N GLN A 47 -0.97 -11.51 14.05
CA GLN A 47 0.04 -12.29 14.76
C GLN A 47 -0.41 -13.75 14.94
N SER A 48 -1.70 -13.95 15.24
CA SER A 48 -2.29 -15.26 15.50
C SER A 48 -2.47 -16.08 14.22
N TRP A 49 -2.80 -15.43 13.09
CA TRP A 49 -2.85 -16.07 11.76
C TRP A 49 -1.47 -16.55 11.30
N TYR A 50 -0.45 -15.69 11.42
CA TYR A 50 0.92 -16.01 11.02
C TYR A 50 1.53 -17.11 11.89
N VAL A 51 1.36 -17.03 13.22
CA VAL A 51 1.87 -18.05 14.16
C VAL A 51 1.16 -19.39 13.98
N ALA A 52 -0.15 -19.42 13.73
CA ALA A 52 -0.89 -20.67 13.49
C ALA A 52 -0.45 -21.36 12.18
N THR A 53 -0.22 -20.57 11.12
CA THR A 53 0.28 -21.08 9.82
C THR A 53 1.72 -21.63 9.93
N LEU A 54 2.56 -20.99 10.74
CA LEU A 54 3.91 -21.48 11.04
C LEU A 54 3.90 -22.75 11.91
N ALA A 55 3.03 -22.79 12.93
CA ALA A 55 2.88 -23.95 13.81
C ALA A 55 2.31 -25.18 13.08
N SER A 56 1.41 -24.99 12.11
CA SER A 56 0.87 -26.10 11.31
C SER A 56 1.86 -26.64 10.28
N SER A 57 2.90 -25.87 9.93
CA SER A 57 3.88 -26.23 8.90
C SER A 57 5.23 -26.68 9.46
N SER A 58 5.44 -26.65 10.78
CA SER A 58 6.74 -27.01 11.36
C SER A 58 6.66 -27.55 12.79
N ALA A 59 7.14 -28.78 12.98
CA ALA A 59 7.26 -29.42 14.28
C ALA A 59 8.46 -28.93 15.11
N ASN A 60 9.35 -28.08 14.58
CA ASN A 60 10.64 -27.72 15.22
C ASN A 60 11.14 -26.31 14.83
N LEU A 61 10.43 -25.25 15.22
CA LEU A 61 10.89 -23.87 15.01
C LEU A 61 10.99 -23.13 16.35
N GLU A 62 12.21 -22.81 16.79
CA GLU A 62 12.47 -21.96 17.94
C GLU A 62 12.37 -20.48 17.53
N ALA A 63 11.36 -19.77 18.03
CA ALA A 63 11.22 -18.33 17.85
C ALA A 63 12.03 -17.57 18.91
N LYS A 64 12.97 -16.72 18.48
CA LYS A 64 13.71 -15.79 19.37
C LYS A 64 13.33 -14.35 19.04
N THR A 65 13.14 -13.51 20.06
CA THR A 65 12.84 -12.08 19.89
C THR A 65 14.16 -11.31 19.72
N ARG A 66 14.43 -10.77 18.52
CA ARG A 66 15.54 -9.83 18.28
C ARG A 66 15.03 -8.54 17.66
N ASN A 67 15.55 -7.42 18.17
CA ASN A 67 15.32 -6.08 17.62
C ASN A 67 16.42 -5.77 16.59
N SER A 68 16.30 -6.26 15.35
CA SER A 68 17.06 -5.68 14.23
C SER A 68 16.11 -4.91 13.33
N ILE A 69 16.55 -3.73 12.89
CA ILE A 69 15.75 -2.80 12.10
C ILE A 69 15.86 -3.15 10.60
N PHE A 70 16.93 -3.84 10.21
CA PHE A 70 17.21 -4.27 8.84
C PHE A 70 17.25 -5.79 8.76
N GLY A 71 16.10 -6.39 8.46
CA GLY A 71 16.00 -7.79 8.04
C GLY A 71 15.96 -7.88 6.52
N PHE A 72 17.01 -7.46 5.82
CA PHE A 72 17.11 -7.80 4.39
C PHE A 72 17.38 -9.31 4.32
N PHE A 73 16.39 -10.07 3.87
CA PHE A 73 16.64 -11.45 3.47
C PHE A 73 17.35 -11.40 2.13
N THR A 74 18.68 -11.51 2.19
CA THR A 74 19.51 -11.71 1.02
C THR A 74 19.76 -13.21 0.89
N PRO A 75 19.13 -13.90 -0.08
CA PRO A 75 19.41 -15.30 -0.31
C PRO A 75 20.89 -15.45 -0.69
N SER A 76 21.56 -16.43 -0.09
CA SER A 76 22.95 -16.76 -0.39
C SER A 76 23.03 -18.22 -0.81
N PRO A 77 23.77 -18.55 -1.90
CA PRO A 77 23.95 -19.92 -2.33
C PRO A 77 24.89 -20.72 -1.42
N PHE A 78 25.49 -20.08 -0.41
CA PHE A 78 26.33 -20.71 0.61
C PHE A 78 26.01 -20.14 2.00
N PRO A 79 26.35 -20.85 3.10
CA PRO A 79 26.17 -20.38 4.46
C PRO A 79 26.78 -18.98 4.68
N ALA A 80 25.93 -17.97 4.90
CA ALA A 80 26.35 -16.60 5.10
C ALA A 80 25.39 -15.87 6.05
N ILE A 81 25.90 -14.84 6.73
CA ILE A 81 25.10 -13.88 7.49
C ILE A 81 25.44 -12.47 7.00
N PHE A 82 24.42 -11.61 6.96
CA PHE A 82 24.58 -10.20 6.61
C PHE A 82 24.46 -9.38 7.89
N LEU A 83 25.45 -8.52 8.12
CA LEU A 83 25.57 -7.72 9.34
C LEU A 83 25.42 -6.25 8.99
N GLU A 84 24.83 -5.49 9.91
CA GLU A 84 24.91 -4.03 9.86
C GLU A 84 26.36 -3.59 10.10
N GLN A 85 26.73 -2.41 9.60
CA GLN A 85 28.12 -1.92 9.65
C GLN A 85 28.69 -1.95 11.08
N LYS A 86 27.91 -1.52 12.08
CA LYS A 86 28.32 -1.53 13.49
C LYS A 86 28.67 -2.93 14.01
N ASP A 87 27.87 -3.93 13.64
CA ASP A 87 28.13 -5.31 14.05
C ASP A 87 29.33 -5.89 13.29
N GLY A 88 29.48 -5.51 12.01
CA GLY A 88 30.65 -5.83 11.19
C GLY A 88 31.96 -5.28 11.77
N ASP A 89 31.97 -4.03 12.22
CA ASP A 89 33.15 -3.42 12.87
C ASP A 89 33.54 -4.21 14.14
N SER A 90 32.54 -4.62 14.93
CA SER A 90 32.75 -5.45 16.13
C SER A 90 33.36 -6.81 15.79
N VAL A 91 32.96 -7.42 14.67
CA VAL A 91 33.55 -8.69 14.18
C VAL A 91 34.99 -8.46 13.72
N VAL A 92 35.28 -7.37 13.01
CA VAL A 92 36.64 -7.01 12.57
C VAL A 92 37.57 -6.82 13.77
N ASP A 93 37.11 -6.13 14.82
CA ASP A 93 37.89 -5.93 16.03
C ASP A 93 38.15 -7.24 16.80
N TYR A 94 37.16 -8.14 16.85
CA TYR A 94 37.33 -9.49 17.39
C TYR A 94 38.42 -10.28 16.63
N ILE A 95 38.41 -10.22 15.29
CA ILE A 95 39.41 -10.90 14.45
C ILE A 95 40.82 -10.33 14.70
N LYS A 96 40.96 -9.00 14.82
CA LYS A 96 42.27 -8.36 15.05
C LYS A 96 42.85 -8.61 16.45
N SER A 97 41.98 -8.82 17.44
CA SER A 97 42.38 -8.97 18.85
C SER A 97 42.60 -10.42 19.29
N ASN A 98 42.36 -11.40 18.41
CA ASN A 98 42.47 -12.82 18.73
C ASN A 98 43.35 -13.56 17.72
N SER A 99 44.26 -14.42 18.20
CA SER A 99 45.18 -15.18 17.35
C SER A 99 44.56 -16.39 16.66
N ASP A 100 43.41 -16.88 17.12
CA ASP A 100 42.65 -17.99 16.53
C ASP A 100 41.13 -17.71 16.61
N PRO A 101 40.62 -16.71 15.85
CA PRO A 101 39.23 -16.30 15.94
C PRO A 101 38.30 -17.39 15.37
N LYS A 102 37.37 -17.88 16.18
CA LYS A 102 36.32 -18.84 15.78
C LYS A 102 34.94 -18.24 15.94
N ALA A 103 34.01 -18.67 15.08
CA ALA A 103 32.60 -18.29 15.12
C ALA A 103 31.71 -19.48 14.72
N SER A 104 30.45 -19.44 15.16
CA SER A 104 29.41 -20.39 14.76
C SER A 104 28.21 -19.63 14.20
N ILE A 105 27.51 -20.24 13.24
CA ILE A 105 26.34 -19.65 12.58
C ILE A 105 25.21 -20.66 12.65
N ASP A 106 24.09 -20.22 13.22
CA ASP A 106 22.84 -20.99 13.25
C ASP A 106 21.86 -20.49 12.17
N PHE A 107 21.21 -21.43 11.49
CA PHE A 107 20.25 -21.17 10.41
C PHE A 107 18.82 -21.58 10.81
N LYS A 108 17.84 -21.26 9.95
CA LYS A 108 16.41 -21.62 10.13
C LYS A 108 15.76 -20.98 11.37
N ILE A 109 16.21 -19.77 11.71
CA ILE A 109 15.67 -19.00 12.83
C ILE A 109 14.65 -17.99 12.29
N THR A 110 13.43 -18.00 12.82
CA THR A 110 12.43 -16.96 12.58
C THR A 110 12.28 -16.11 13.84
N SER A 111 12.47 -14.80 13.68
CA SER A 111 12.27 -13.85 14.78
C SER A 111 10.91 -13.16 14.63
N LEU A 112 10.11 -13.18 15.69
CA LEU A 112 8.80 -12.53 15.75
C LEU A 112 8.85 -11.29 16.63
N GLY A 113 7.93 -10.36 16.38
CA GLY A 113 7.80 -9.14 17.19
C GLY A 113 8.80 -8.05 16.80
N THR A 114 9.31 -8.06 15.57
CA THR A 114 10.18 -7.01 15.02
C THR A 114 9.57 -5.62 15.22
N LYS A 115 10.39 -4.68 15.70
CA LYS A 115 10.02 -3.29 15.90
C LYS A 115 11.02 -2.37 15.18
N PRO A 116 10.56 -1.37 14.41
CA PRO A 116 9.17 -1.09 14.10
C PRO A 116 8.59 -2.04 13.05
N SER A 117 7.28 -2.30 13.12
CA SER A 117 6.52 -3.01 12.08
C SER A 117 5.06 -2.53 12.05
N PRO A 118 4.49 -2.28 10.86
CA PRO A 118 5.08 -2.45 9.53
C PRO A 118 6.00 -1.28 9.12
N ILE A 119 6.79 -1.49 8.05
CA ILE A 119 7.64 -0.49 7.40
C ILE A 119 7.39 -0.57 5.89
N VAL A 120 7.38 0.56 5.18
CA VAL A 120 7.30 0.55 3.71
C VAL A 120 8.61 0.02 3.13
N ALA A 121 8.57 -1.14 2.47
CA ALA A 121 9.73 -1.78 1.85
C ALA A 121 10.38 -0.88 0.78
N ILE A 122 11.71 -0.91 0.65
CA ILE A 122 12.46 -0.06 -0.29
C ILE A 122 12.05 -0.25 -1.75
N SER A 123 11.66 -1.47 -2.14
CA SER A 123 11.28 -1.84 -3.50
C SER A 123 9.87 -1.38 -3.91
N SER A 124 9.02 -0.98 -2.96
CA SER A 124 7.66 -0.50 -3.28
C SER A 124 7.72 0.75 -4.19
N SER A 125 6.81 0.90 -5.15
CA SER A 125 6.80 2.12 -5.96
C SER A 125 6.34 3.33 -5.12
N ARG A 126 7.04 4.46 -5.26
CA ARG A 126 6.62 5.76 -4.73
C ARG A 126 6.13 6.62 -5.88
N VAL A 127 5.09 7.39 -5.63
CA VAL A 127 4.24 7.98 -6.68
C VAL A 127 4.05 9.47 -6.34
N PRO A 128 3.89 10.37 -7.33
CA PRO A 128 2.54 10.70 -7.79
C PRO A 128 2.21 10.06 -9.14
N SER A 129 0.94 9.73 -9.37
CA SER A 129 0.56 8.84 -10.47
C SER A 129 0.53 9.65 -11.75
N ARG A 130 1.36 9.27 -12.72
CA ARG A 130 1.32 9.91 -14.05
C ARG A 130 0.04 9.57 -14.81
N SER A 131 -0.51 8.38 -14.59
CA SER A 131 -1.72 7.91 -15.29
C SER A 131 -2.99 8.62 -14.84
N CYS A 132 -3.10 8.99 -13.56
CA CYS A 132 -4.24 9.73 -13.03
C CYS A 132 -3.79 10.64 -11.88
N PRO A 133 -3.27 11.83 -12.18
CA PRO A 133 -2.73 12.74 -11.18
C PRO A 133 -3.73 13.17 -10.11
N SER A 134 -5.01 13.31 -10.47
CA SER A 134 -6.06 13.75 -9.53
C SER A 134 -6.37 12.74 -8.42
N VAL A 135 -5.82 11.52 -8.49
CA VAL A 135 -6.04 10.45 -7.52
C VAL A 135 -4.73 10.05 -6.85
N LEU A 136 -4.68 10.15 -5.51
CA LEU A 136 -3.52 9.75 -4.73
C LEU A 136 -3.24 8.24 -4.87
N LYS A 137 -1.97 7.91 -5.10
CA LYS A 137 -1.45 6.54 -5.17
C LYS A 137 -0.16 6.39 -4.35
N PRO A 138 0.15 5.18 -3.83
CA PRO A 138 -0.71 4.00 -3.81
C PRO A 138 -1.97 4.21 -2.95
N ALA A 139 -2.94 3.30 -3.01
CA ALA A 139 -4.20 3.45 -2.27
C ALA A 139 -4.05 3.01 -0.80
N ILE A 140 -3.39 1.88 -0.56
CA ILE A 140 -3.26 1.23 0.74
C ILE A 140 -1.97 0.40 0.77
N MET A 141 -1.46 0.11 1.97
CA MET A 141 -0.32 -0.76 2.24
C MET A 141 -0.80 -2.08 2.83
N ALA A 142 -0.13 -3.19 2.49
CA ALA A 142 -0.35 -4.50 3.09
C ALA A 142 0.97 -5.28 3.15
N SER A 143 0.96 -6.44 3.83
CA SER A 143 2.13 -7.32 3.94
C SER A 143 2.52 -7.87 2.57
N GLY A 144 3.78 -7.67 2.19
CA GLY A 144 4.32 -8.17 0.92
C GLY A 144 5.79 -8.48 0.97
N ASP A 145 6.41 -8.56 2.14
CA ASP A 145 7.83 -8.88 2.28
C ASP A 145 7.97 -10.27 2.91
N LEU A 146 8.70 -11.17 2.25
CA LEU A 146 8.94 -12.56 2.64
C LEU A 146 7.66 -13.29 3.01
N VAL A 147 6.68 -13.22 2.12
CA VAL A 147 5.40 -13.91 2.28
C VAL A 147 5.59 -15.37 1.87
N LEU A 148 5.23 -16.29 2.77
CA LEU A 148 5.21 -17.73 2.50
C LEU A 148 3.92 -18.06 1.75
N ALA A 149 4.05 -18.68 0.58
CA ALA A 149 2.91 -19.13 -0.21
C ALA A 149 3.22 -20.44 -0.94
N ALA A 150 2.19 -21.11 -1.44
CA ALA A 150 2.33 -22.32 -2.24
C ALA A 150 3.18 -22.06 -3.49
N TRP A 151 3.98 -23.05 -3.87
CA TRP A 151 4.91 -22.98 -4.97
C TRP A 151 4.95 -24.30 -5.76
N PRO A 152 5.11 -24.26 -7.09
CA PRO A 152 5.20 -25.49 -7.88
C PRO A 152 6.41 -26.35 -7.46
N PRO A 153 6.22 -27.66 -7.21
CA PRO A 153 7.29 -28.53 -6.72
C PRO A 153 8.42 -28.76 -7.74
N ASN A 154 8.19 -28.46 -9.02
CA ASN A 154 9.14 -28.61 -10.11
C ASN A 154 9.83 -27.30 -10.51
N VAL A 155 9.63 -26.21 -9.76
CA VAL A 155 10.31 -24.92 -9.97
C VAL A 155 11.19 -24.64 -8.76
N GLY A 156 12.49 -24.44 -8.99
CA GLY A 156 13.46 -24.19 -7.93
C GLY A 156 13.10 -22.95 -7.09
N VAL A 157 13.24 -23.06 -5.77
CA VAL A 157 13.02 -21.97 -4.81
C VAL A 157 14.31 -21.26 -4.40
N ALA A 158 15.43 -21.96 -4.48
CA ALA A 158 16.77 -21.43 -4.19
C ALA A 158 17.83 -22.25 -4.93
N CYS A 159 19.02 -21.68 -5.07
CA CYS A 159 20.21 -22.41 -5.49
C CYS A 159 21.12 -22.60 -4.28
N LEU A 160 21.58 -23.82 -4.02
CA LEU A 160 22.64 -24.11 -3.06
C LEU A 160 23.87 -24.53 -3.87
N ASN A 161 24.90 -23.70 -3.89
CA ASN A 161 25.99 -23.77 -4.87
C ASN A 161 25.44 -23.79 -6.31
N GLU A 162 25.47 -24.93 -6.99
CA GLU A 162 24.95 -25.13 -8.36
C GLU A 162 23.64 -25.91 -8.39
N ASP A 163 23.19 -26.45 -7.25
CA ASP A 163 22.01 -27.31 -7.16
C ASP A 163 20.74 -26.52 -6.87
N LEU A 164 19.67 -26.80 -7.62
CA LEU A 164 18.35 -26.24 -7.34
C LEU A 164 17.69 -26.98 -6.18
N VAL A 165 17.19 -26.20 -5.23
CA VAL A 165 16.34 -26.67 -4.13
C VAL A 165 14.88 -26.48 -4.52
N PHE A 166 14.04 -27.47 -4.24
CA PHE A 166 12.62 -27.46 -4.52
C PHE A 166 11.80 -27.49 -3.22
N SER A 167 10.62 -26.89 -3.24
CA SER A 167 9.71 -26.87 -2.10
C SER A 167 8.29 -26.61 -2.58
N ASN A 168 7.30 -27.16 -1.88
CA ASN A 168 5.88 -26.87 -2.09
C ASN A 168 5.50 -25.44 -1.64
N PHE A 169 6.41 -24.73 -0.97
CA PHE A 169 6.25 -23.37 -0.51
C PHE A 169 7.49 -22.53 -0.78
N ASN A 170 7.29 -21.25 -1.05
CA ASN A 170 8.36 -20.29 -1.27
C ASN A 170 8.11 -19.00 -0.49
N LEU A 171 9.20 -18.34 -0.08
CA LEU A 171 9.20 -17.02 0.56
C LEU A 171 9.63 -15.99 -0.47
N ILE A 172 8.69 -15.13 -0.88
CA ILE A 172 8.97 -14.09 -1.87
C ILE A 172 8.46 -12.74 -1.41
N SER A 173 9.12 -11.70 -1.91
CA SER A 173 8.82 -10.31 -1.60
C SER A 173 8.34 -9.56 -2.84
N GLY A 174 7.41 -8.64 -2.65
CA GLY A 174 6.95 -7.73 -3.68
C GLY A 174 5.54 -7.21 -3.41
N THR A 175 5.18 -6.14 -4.11
CA THR A 175 3.79 -5.67 -4.16
C THR A 175 2.86 -6.72 -4.76
N SER A 176 3.39 -7.65 -5.58
CA SER A 176 2.71 -8.87 -6.04
C SER A 176 2.22 -9.77 -4.91
N MET A 177 2.87 -9.74 -3.74
CA MET A 177 2.46 -10.48 -2.54
C MET A 177 1.53 -9.65 -1.64
N ALA A 178 1.66 -8.32 -1.65
CA ALA A 178 0.73 -7.42 -0.96
C ALA A 178 -0.66 -7.38 -1.60
N CYS A 179 -0.73 -7.41 -2.93
CA CYS A 179 -1.97 -7.40 -3.70
C CYS A 179 -2.97 -8.50 -3.27
N PRO A 180 -2.61 -9.81 -3.25
CA PRO A 180 -3.55 -10.88 -2.89
C PRO A 180 -4.05 -10.78 -1.43
N HIS A 181 -3.28 -10.22 -0.49
CA HIS A 181 -3.79 -9.94 0.85
C HIS A 181 -4.94 -8.94 0.84
N VAL A 182 -4.79 -7.83 0.12
CA VAL A 182 -5.87 -6.83 -0.02
C VAL A 182 -7.06 -7.41 -0.78
N SER A 183 -6.81 -8.16 -1.86
CA SER A 183 -7.87 -8.82 -2.64
C SER A 183 -8.67 -9.82 -1.83
N GLY A 184 -8.01 -10.64 -1.01
CA GLY A 184 -8.68 -11.58 -0.10
C GLY A 184 -9.59 -10.88 0.90
N VAL A 185 -9.09 -9.81 1.54
CA VAL A 185 -9.90 -9.02 2.48
C VAL A 185 -11.07 -8.33 1.76
N ALA A 186 -10.84 -7.79 0.56
CA ALA A 186 -11.91 -7.18 -0.25
C ALA A 186 -13.00 -8.20 -0.61
N ALA A 187 -12.63 -9.45 -0.94
CA ALA A 187 -13.56 -10.53 -1.22
C ALA A 187 -14.38 -10.90 0.04
N LEU A 188 -13.75 -10.97 1.22
CA LEU A 188 -14.45 -11.20 2.49
C LEU A 188 -15.45 -10.07 2.81
N LEU A 189 -15.06 -8.82 2.57
CA LEU A 189 -15.97 -7.68 2.72
C LEU A 189 -17.14 -7.76 1.73
N LYS A 190 -16.89 -8.16 0.48
CA LYS A 190 -17.96 -8.36 -0.52
C LYS A 190 -18.90 -9.50 -0.15
N ALA A 191 -18.37 -10.58 0.42
CA ALA A 191 -19.19 -11.69 0.90
C ALA A 191 -20.05 -11.30 2.11
N THR A 192 -19.52 -10.47 3.00
CA THR A 192 -20.25 -9.95 4.18
C THR A 192 -21.29 -8.90 3.78
N TYR A 193 -20.95 -8.04 2.81
CA TYR A 193 -21.81 -6.97 2.33
C TYR A 193 -21.99 -7.07 0.80
N PRO A 194 -22.87 -7.98 0.33
CA PRO A 194 -23.09 -8.20 -1.10
C PRO A 194 -23.52 -6.96 -1.88
N ASP A 195 -24.19 -6.01 -1.23
CA ASP A 195 -24.69 -4.80 -1.87
C ASP A 195 -23.65 -3.68 -1.97
N TRP A 196 -22.50 -3.80 -1.28
CA TRP A 196 -21.47 -2.78 -1.37
C TRP A 196 -20.84 -2.77 -2.77
N SER A 197 -20.72 -1.58 -3.34
CA SER A 197 -19.93 -1.38 -4.55
C SER A 197 -18.45 -1.69 -4.28
N LEU A 198 -17.68 -1.92 -5.34
CA LEU A 198 -16.22 -2.08 -5.20
C LEU A 198 -15.55 -0.77 -4.70
N ALA A 199 -16.14 0.39 -5.00
CA ALA A 199 -15.66 1.67 -4.49
C ALA A 199 -15.93 1.82 -3.00
N ALA A 200 -17.08 1.36 -2.51
CA ALA A 200 -17.43 1.30 -1.10
C ALA A 200 -16.48 0.38 -0.32
N ILE A 201 -16.19 -0.83 -0.83
CA ILE A 201 -15.19 -1.74 -0.23
C ILE A 201 -13.81 -1.10 -0.17
N ARG A 202 -13.37 -0.49 -1.27
CA ARG A 202 -12.10 0.25 -1.31
C ARG A 202 -12.08 1.39 -0.29
N SER A 203 -13.20 2.12 -0.15
CA SER A 203 -13.33 3.17 0.84
C SER A 203 -13.18 2.62 2.26
N ALA A 204 -13.89 1.55 2.59
CA ALA A 204 -13.83 0.92 3.91
C ALA A 204 -12.40 0.49 4.27
N LEU A 205 -11.69 -0.13 3.32
CA LEU A 205 -10.29 -0.53 3.50
C LEU A 205 -9.36 0.66 3.73
N MET A 206 -9.47 1.70 2.90
CA MET A 206 -8.61 2.88 3.00
C MET A 206 -8.87 3.66 4.28
N SER A 207 -10.14 3.95 4.58
CA SER A 207 -10.49 4.88 5.65
C SER A 207 -10.27 4.35 7.06
N THR A 208 -10.15 3.02 7.19
CA THR A 208 -9.94 2.33 8.46
C THR A 208 -8.52 1.81 8.66
N SER A 209 -7.63 2.08 7.69
CA SER A 209 -6.23 1.66 7.73
C SER A 209 -5.45 2.35 8.86
N ASN A 210 -4.35 1.70 9.29
CA ASN A 210 -3.48 2.18 10.36
C ASN A 210 -2.28 2.94 9.78
N THR A 211 -2.00 4.11 10.32
CA THR A 211 -0.80 4.91 9.97
C THR A 211 0.32 4.79 11.01
N ILE A 212 0.11 3.97 12.03
CA ILE A 212 0.96 3.81 13.21
C ILE A 212 1.49 2.37 13.24
N ASP A 213 2.78 2.23 13.56
CA ASP A 213 3.45 0.95 13.72
C ASP A 213 3.25 0.36 15.13
N ASN A 214 3.78 -0.84 15.36
CA ASN A 214 3.73 -1.54 16.64
C ASN A 214 4.60 -0.92 17.76
N THR A 215 5.23 0.24 17.52
CA THR A 215 5.89 1.07 18.53
C THR A 215 5.04 2.26 18.98
N GLY A 216 3.87 2.46 18.36
CA GLY A 216 3.05 3.66 18.58
C GLY A 216 3.53 4.88 17.78
N SER A 217 4.50 4.71 16.90
CA SER A 217 5.06 5.78 16.06
C SER A 217 4.47 5.74 14.63
N PRO A 218 4.53 6.83 13.86
CA PRO A 218 4.20 6.78 12.44
C PRO A 218 4.98 5.69 11.71
N ILE A 219 4.30 4.94 10.84
CA ILE A 219 4.94 3.93 9.96
C ILE A 219 6.12 4.57 9.25
N LYS A 220 7.26 3.86 9.21
CA LYS A 220 8.50 4.35 8.60
C LYS A 220 8.59 3.95 7.12
N ASP A 221 9.39 4.70 6.37
CA ASP A 221 9.72 4.41 4.96
C ASP A 221 11.20 4.04 4.82
N MET A 222 11.48 2.78 4.47
CA MET A 222 12.84 2.28 4.26
C MET A 222 13.55 2.99 3.10
N GLY A 223 12.81 3.36 2.05
CA GLY A 223 13.34 4.12 0.91
C GLY A 223 13.54 5.61 1.19
N ALA A 224 13.18 6.09 2.38
CA ALA A 224 13.35 7.48 2.80
C ALA A 224 14.17 7.61 4.11
N ASN A 225 15.17 6.73 4.29
CA ASN A 225 16.04 6.68 5.47
C ASN A 225 15.25 6.58 6.79
N LEU A 226 14.22 5.72 6.82
CA LEU A 226 13.37 5.44 7.98
C LEU A 226 12.63 6.68 8.53
N LYS A 227 12.48 7.73 7.74
CA LYS A 227 11.58 8.86 8.05
C LYS A 227 10.11 8.38 8.03
N PRO A 228 9.19 9.11 8.68
CA PRO A 228 7.76 8.82 8.58
C PRO A 228 7.31 8.68 7.13
N ALA A 229 6.61 7.59 6.83
CA ALA A 229 6.10 7.27 5.51
C ALA A 229 5.08 8.32 5.09
N ARG A 230 5.26 8.83 3.87
CA ARG A 230 4.34 9.76 3.25
C ARG A 230 3.16 8.98 2.65
N PRO A 231 1.97 9.58 2.49
CA PRO A 231 0.89 8.93 1.75
C PRO A 231 1.26 8.53 0.32
N LEU A 232 2.25 9.20 -0.29
CA LEU A 232 2.83 8.85 -1.59
C LEU A 232 3.59 7.50 -1.61
N ALA A 233 3.88 6.92 -0.43
CA ALA A 233 4.56 5.64 -0.26
C ALA A 233 3.64 4.54 0.28
N MET A 234 2.69 4.88 1.16
CA MET A 234 1.81 3.90 1.84
C MET A 234 0.31 4.09 1.57
N GLY A 235 -0.08 5.12 0.83
CA GLY A 235 -1.48 5.48 0.65
C GLY A 235 -2.13 5.90 1.96
N ALA A 236 -3.28 5.32 2.27
CA ALA A 236 -3.98 5.58 3.52
C ALA A 236 -3.30 4.97 4.76
N GLY A 237 -2.43 3.97 4.58
CA GLY A 237 -1.77 3.24 5.66
C GLY A 237 -1.87 1.73 5.50
N HIS A 238 -1.45 0.99 6.52
CA HIS A 238 -1.51 -0.47 6.56
C HIS A 238 -2.94 -0.97 6.76
N ILE A 239 -3.38 -1.92 5.94
CA ILE A 239 -4.73 -2.50 5.98
C ILE A 239 -5.11 -3.01 7.38
N ASN A 240 -6.37 -2.78 7.75
CA ASN A 240 -6.97 -3.26 9.00
C ASN A 240 -8.31 -3.95 8.70
N PRO A 241 -8.30 -5.28 8.46
CA PRO A 241 -9.50 -6.01 8.04
C PRO A 241 -10.68 -5.87 9.02
N ASN A 242 -10.39 -5.98 10.32
CA ASN A 242 -11.43 -5.95 11.36
C ASN A 242 -12.09 -4.58 11.47
N LYS A 243 -11.35 -3.48 11.33
CA LYS A 243 -11.96 -2.15 11.29
C LYS A 243 -12.71 -1.90 9.98
N ALA A 244 -12.22 -2.43 8.86
CA ALA A 244 -12.89 -2.28 7.56
C ALA A 244 -14.26 -2.95 7.50
N LEU A 245 -14.53 -3.92 8.38
CA LEU A 245 -15.85 -4.56 8.52
C LEU A 245 -16.94 -3.57 8.96
N HIS A 246 -16.58 -2.57 9.79
CA HIS A 246 -17.51 -1.56 10.30
C HIS A 246 -16.87 -0.17 10.19
N PRO A 247 -16.82 0.41 8.98
CA PRO A 247 -16.10 1.66 8.76
C PRO A 247 -16.88 2.90 9.21
N GLY A 248 -18.19 2.79 9.50
CA GLY A 248 -19.05 3.90 9.89
C GLY A 248 -19.49 4.79 8.71
N LEU A 249 -18.54 5.34 7.96
CA LEU A 249 -18.77 6.15 6.75
C LEU A 249 -17.99 5.62 5.54
N MET A 250 -18.52 5.87 4.34
CA MET A 250 -17.85 5.52 3.08
C MET A 250 -17.96 6.60 2.01
N TYR A 251 -16.96 6.63 1.14
CA TYR A 251 -16.93 7.34 -0.13
C TYR A 251 -17.30 6.37 -1.24
N ASP A 252 -18.52 6.46 -1.74
CA ASP A 252 -19.00 5.62 -2.84
C ASP A 252 -18.88 6.34 -4.19
N VAL A 253 -18.72 5.57 -5.27
CA VAL A 253 -18.49 6.05 -6.63
C VAL A 253 -19.23 5.14 -7.61
N ILE A 254 -19.95 5.72 -8.57
CA ILE A 254 -20.63 4.97 -9.63
C ILE A 254 -19.80 4.94 -10.92
N VAL A 255 -20.18 4.09 -11.87
CA VAL A 255 -19.43 3.90 -13.13
C VAL A 255 -19.35 5.21 -13.92
N GLU A 256 -20.43 5.98 -13.91
CA GLU A 256 -20.55 7.27 -14.60
C GLU A 256 -19.51 8.29 -14.09
N ASP A 257 -19.19 8.26 -12.80
CA ASP A 257 -18.16 9.15 -12.22
C ASP A 257 -16.77 8.85 -12.79
N TYR A 258 -16.45 7.58 -13.04
CA TYR A 258 -15.21 7.19 -13.70
C TYR A 258 -15.17 7.61 -15.17
N VAL A 259 -16.31 7.54 -15.87
CA VAL A 259 -16.41 8.05 -17.25
C VAL A 259 -16.22 9.57 -17.26
N ASN A 260 -16.84 10.29 -16.34
CA ASN A 260 -16.69 11.74 -16.20
C ASN A 260 -15.23 12.13 -15.88
N LEU A 261 -14.51 11.30 -15.11
CA LEU A 261 -13.08 11.46 -14.88
C LEU A 261 -12.26 11.28 -16.16
N LEU A 262 -12.51 10.23 -16.95
CA LEU A 262 -11.83 10.04 -18.24
C LEU A 262 -12.09 11.21 -19.20
N CYS A 263 -13.32 11.71 -19.26
CA CYS A 263 -13.66 12.90 -20.02
C CYS A 263 -12.86 14.13 -19.56
N ALA A 264 -12.73 14.34 -18.25
CA ALA A 264 -11.97 15.46 -17.70
C ALA A 264 -10.45 15.35 -17.93
N LEU A 265 -9.94 14.13 -18.03
CA LEU A 265 -8.56 13.82 -18.41
C LEU A 265 -8.30 13.92 -19.93
N LYS A 266 -9.30 14.36 -20.71
CA LYS A 266 -9.20 14.61 -22.16
C LYS A 266 -8.93 13.35 -23.00
N PHE A 267 -9.35 12.18 -22.53
CA PHE A 267 -9.41 10.99 -23.38
C PHE A 267 -10.42 11.19 -24.52
N THR A 268 -10.12 10.66 -25.70
CA THR A 268 -11.06 10.70 -26.84
C THR A 268 -12.22 9.73 -26.64
N ALA A 269 -13.31 9.92 -27.40
CA ALA A 269 -14.47 9.02 -27.36
C ALA A 269 -14.08 7.57 -27.68
N GLU A 270 -13.17 7.35 -28.64
CA GLU A 270 -12.64 6.04 -29.01
C GLU A 270 -11.84 5.42 -27.86
N GLN A 271 -10.97 6.19 -27.21
CA GLN A 271 -10.18 5.71 -26.07
C GLN A 271 -11.08 5.33 -24.89
N ILE A 272 -12.09 6.16 -24.59
CA ILE A 272 -13.08 5.86 -23.54
C ILE A 272 -13.85 4.59 -23.89
N LYS A 273 -14.26 4.42 -25.15
CA LYS A 273 -14.92 3.19 -25.63
C LYS A 273 -14.04 1.96 -25.47
N ILE A 274 -12.73 2.06 -25.75
CA ILE A 274 -11.77 0.97 -25.54
C ILE A 274 -11.68 0.59 -24.06
N ILE A 275 -11.59 1.59 -23.16
CA ILE A 275 -11.45 1.38 -21.71
C ILE A 275 -12.75 0.79 -21.12
N THR A 276 -13.89 1.39 -21.45
CA THR A 276 -15.19 1.06 -20.84
C THR A 276 -15.90 -0.11 -21.52
N LYS A 277 -15.46 -0.49 -22.73
CA LYS A 277 -16.14 -1.46 -23.61
C LYS A 277 -17.63 -1.19 -23.82
N SER A 278 -18.04 0.07 -23.66
CA SER A 278 -19.43 0.52 -23.67
C SER A 278 -19.62 1.62 -24.72
N SER A 279 -20.87 1.94 -25.05
CA SER A 279 -21.19 3.03 -25.99
C SER A 279 -20.57 4.36 -25.51
N PRO A 280 -20.03 5.19 -26.43
CA PRO A 280 -19.40 6.46 -26.05
C PRO A 280 -20.39 7.37 -25.32
N ASN A 281 -19.97 7.89 -24.17
CA ASN A 281 -20.68 8.97 -23.49
C ASN A 281 -20.36 10.30 -24.20
N ASN A 282 -21.30 11.24 -24.23
CA ASN A 282 -21.12 12.56 -24.81
C ASN A 282 -20.27 13.51 -23.93
N CYS A 283 -19.73 13.01 -22.81
CA CYS A 283 -18.94 13.78 -21.85
C CYS A 283 -19.64 15.07 -21.39
N SER A 284 -20.96 15.07 -21.15
CA SER A 284 -21.69 16.28 -20.73
C SER A 284 -21.22 16.88 -19.41
N ASN A 285 -20.72 16.06 -18.47
CA ASN A 285 -20.36 16.50 -17.11
C ASN A 285 -18.95 16.03 -16.70
N PRO A 286 -17.87 16.49 -17.36
CA PRO A 286 -16.51 16.07 -17.03
C PRO A 286 -16.11 16.58 -15.64
N SER A 287 -15.51 15.73 -14.80
CA SER A 287 -15.01 16.11 -13.47
C SER A 287 -13.73 15.37 -13.08
N LEU A 288 -12.71 16.10 -12.63
CA LEU A 288 -11.51 15.50 -12.00
C LEU A 288 -11.73 15.16 -10.52
N ASP A 289 -12.82 15.64 -9.93
CA ASP A 289 -13.10 15.58 -8.49
C ASP A 289 -13.89 14.31 -8.15
N LEU A 290 -13.24 13.16 -8.31
CA LEU A 290 -13.80 11.86 -7.97
C LEU A 290 -14.08 11.77 -6.46
N ASN A 291 -15.19 11.15 -6.06
CA ASN A 291 -15.52 10.92 -4.65
C ASN A 291 -14.61 9.85 -4.00
N TYR A 292 -13.33 10.18 -3.86
CA TYR A 292 -12.26 9.27 -3.46
C TYR A 292 -11.86 9.52 -1.99
N PRO A 293 -11.56 8.48 -1.19
CA PRO A 293 -11.18 8.55 0.23
C PRO A 293 -9.77 9.12 0.48
N SER A 294 -9.27 9.97 -0.41
CA SER A 294 -8.01 10.70 -0.25
C SER A 294 -8.00 11.98 -1.08
N PHE A 295 -7.05 12.86 -0.77
CA PHE A 295 -6.90 14.17 -1.38
C PHE A 295 -5.46 14.39 -1.83
N ILE A 296 -5.27 14.80 -3.08
CA ILE A 296 -3.98 15.24 -3.61
C ILE A 296 -4.18 16.55 -4.38
N ALA A 297 -3.44 17.59 -3.98
CA ALA A 297 -3.46 18.91 -4.59
C ALA A 297 -2.08 19.29 -5.10
N TYR A 298 -2.04 19.76 -6.35
CA TYR A 298 -0.82 20.22 -7.01
C TYR A 298 -0.76 21.75 -7.03
N PHE A 299 0.38 22.27 -6.61
CA PHE A 299 0.73 23.67 -6.47
C PHE A 299 2.06 23.93 -7.19
N ASN A 300 2.06 23.77 -8.51
CA ASN A 300 3.24 23.81 -9.39
C ASN A 300 3.17 24.94 -10.43
N ASP A 301 2.29 25.93 -10.24
CA ASP A 301 2.18 27.07 -11.15
C ASP A 301 3.43 27.96 -11.06
N LYS A 302 4.31 27.82 -12.05
CA LYS A 302 5.57 28.59 -12.14
C LYS A 302 5.35 30.08 -12.39
N ASN A 303 4.17 30.47 -12.89
CA ASN A 303 3.83 31.85 -13.21
C ASN A 303 3.12 32.56 -12.04
N ALA A 304 2.82 31.83 -10.96
CA ALA A 304 2.19 32.40 -9.79
C ALA A 304 3.16 33.35 -9.06
N LYS A 305 2.70 34.58 -8.78
CA LYS A 305 3.46 35.57 -8.00
C LYS A 305 3.81 34.99 -6.62
N SER A 306 5.03 35.24 -6.12
CA SER A 306 5.55 34.66 -4.87
C SER A 306 4.63 34.87 -3.65
N SER A 307 3.82 35.94 -3.63
CA SER A 307 2.85 36.26 -2.57
C SER A 307 1.44 35.71 -2.76
N SER A 308 1.12 35.08 -3.91
CA SER A 308 -0.23 34.54 -4.13
C SER A 308 -0.43 33.24 -3.36
N ARG A 309 -1.60 33.10 -2.75
CA ARG A 309 -2.06 31.83 -2.19
C ARG A 309 -3.04 31.22 -3.18
N THR A 310 -2.82 29.95 -3.48
CA THR A 310 -3.70 29.19 -4.37
C THR A 310 -4.51 28.22 -3.53
N MET A 311 -5.79 28.10 -3.88
CA MET A 311 -6.74 27.21 -3.21
C MET A 311 -7.17 26.11 -4.16
N LYS A 312 -7.20 24.87 -3.66
CA LYS A 312 -7.78 23.71 -4.35
C LYS A 312 -8.91 23.16 -3.50
N GLU A 313 -10.06 22.94 -4.10
CA GLU A 313 -11.26 22.46 -3.41
C GLU A 313 -11.63 21.06 -3.89
N PHE A 314 -12.15 20.27 -2.97
CA PHE A 314 -12.60 18.90 -3.18
C PHE A 314 -13.98 18.74 -2.55
N ARG A 315 -14.95 18.24 -3.30
CA ARG A 315 -16.28 17.89 -2.81
C ARG A 315 -16.35 16.39 -2.61
N ARG A 316 -16.86 15.98 -1.45
CA ARG A 316 -17.00 14.56 -1.10
C ARG A 316 -18.40 14.29 -0.58
N THR A 317 -18.91 13.13 -0.96
CA THR A 317 -20.19 12.61 -0.49
C THR A 317 -19.91 11.41 0.41
N MET A 318 -20.28 11.52 1.68
CA MET A 318 -20.19 10.46 2.67
C MET A 318 -21.52 9.75 2.78
N THR A 319 -21.49 8.42 2.63
CA THR A 319 -22.63 7.54 2.90
C THR A 319 -22.47 6.94 4.30
N HIS A 320 -23.50 7.05 5.13
CA HIS A 320 -23.53 6.41 6.44
C HIS A 320 -23.90 4.94 6.34
N VAL A 321 -23.11 4.06 6.95
CA VAL A 321 -23.35 2.61 6.91
C VAL A 321 -23.65 1.98 8.27
N GLY A 322 -23.57 2.79 9.33
CA GLY A 322 -23.99 2.37 10.67
C GLY A 322 -25.50 2.31 10.80
N GLU A 323 -25.96 1.56 11.80
CA GLU A 323 -27.37 1.55 12.19
C GLU A 323 -27.69 2.75 13.08
N GLY A 324 -28.92 3.27 12.97
CA GLY A 324 -29.40 4.40 13.76
C GLY A 324 -28.80 5.76 13.39
N SER A 325 -29.03 6.75 14.25
CA SER A 325 -28.50 8.10 14.07
C SER A 325 -27.06 8.22 14.56
N SER A 326 -26.21 8.93 13.82
CA SER A 326 -24.82 9.17 14.20
C SER A 326 -24.37 10.56 13.78
N THR A 327 -23.55 11.18 14.63
CA THR A 327 -22.95 12.49 14.35
C THR A 327 -21.43 12.36 14.30
N TYR A 328 -20.83 12.89 13.24
CA TYR A 328 -19.38 12.88 13.02
C TYR A 328 -18.82 14.29 13.02
N ILE A 329 -17.67 14.47 13.65
CA ILE A 329 -16.92 15.74 13.67
C ILE A 329 -15.63 15.56 12.87
N ALA A 330 -15.33 16.53 12.01
CA ALA A 330 -14.10 16.59 11.24
C ALA A 330 -12.96 17.19 12.06
N THR A 331 -11.81 16.53 12.03
CA THR A 331 -10.54 17.08 12.50
C THR A 331 -9.48 16.94 11.41
N VAL A 332 -8.64 17.96 11.26
CA VAL A 332 -7.53 17.93 10.30
C VAL A 332 -6.21 18.03 11.06
N THR A 333 -5.28 17.14 10.74
CA THR A 333 -3.92 17.22 11.29
C THR A 333 -3.26 18.54 10.87
N PRO A 334 -2.62 19.31 11.77
CA PRO A 334 -1.86 20.48 11.39
C PRO A 334 -0.78 20.15 10.34
N ILE A 335 -0.81 20.84 9.19
CA ILE A 335 0.16 20.66 8.11
C ILE A 335 0.98 21.94 7.99
N LYS A 336 2.30 21.84 8.15
CA LYS A 336 3.20 23.00 8.07
C LYS A 336 3.09 23.66 6.69
N GLY A 337 2.83 24.96 6.67
CA GLY A 337 2.75 25.76 5.43
C GLY A 337 1.53 25.50 4.55
N VAL A 338 0.54 24.75 5.04
CA VAL A 338 -0.71 24.45 4.31
C VAL A 338 -1.89 24.67 5.24
N LYS A 339 -2.87 25.47 4.81
CA LYS A 339 -4.13 25.65 5.52
C LYS A 339 -5.17 24.73 4.89
N VAL A 340 -5.84 23.92 5.72
CA VAL A 340 -6.91 23.03 5.28
C VAL A 340 -8.18 23.36 6.05
N THR A 341 -9.29 23.51 5.34
CA THR A 341 -10.61 23.79 5.93
C THR A 341 -11.63 22.77 5.44
N VAL A 342 -12.58 22.42 6.29
CA VAL A 342 -13.66 21.46 5.99
C VAL A 342 -15.00 22.12 6.32
N GLU A 343 -15.95 22.06 5.38
CA GLU A 343 -17.27 22.69 5.51
C GLU A 343 -18.39 21.79 4.96
N PRO A 344 -19.41 21.43 5.75
CA PRO A 344 -19.47 21.61 7.21
C PRO A 344 -18.44 20.72 7.91
N ASP A 345 -18.00 21.12 9.11
CA ASP A 345 -17.12 20.33 9.97
C ASP A 345 -17.87 19.29 10.82
N LYS A 346 -19.21 19.28 10.73
CA LYS A 346 -20.11 18.35 11.42
C LYS A 346 -21.09 17.73 10.45
N LEU A 347 -21.18 16.40 10.44
CA LEU A 347 -22.14 15.64 9.66
C LEU A 347 -23.09 14.89 10.59
N VAL A 348 -24.39 15.13 10.43
CA VAL A 348 -25.44 14.44 11.19
C VAL A 348 -26.20 13.51 10.24
N PHE A 349 -26.24 12.23 10.59
CA PHE A 349 -27.00 11.20 9.88
C PHE A 349 -28.09 10.68 10.80
N MET A 350 -29.30 10.58 10.28
CA MET A 350 -30.49 10.10 10.98
C MET A 350 -30.72 8.61 10.74
N ALA A 351 -30.26 8.09 9.61
CA ALA A 351 -30.46 6.70 9.22
C ALA A 351 -29.27 6.14 8.43
N LYS A 352 -29.28 4.82 8.26
CA LYS A 352 -28.39 4.11 7.35
C LYS A 352 -28.64 4.53 5.90
N ASN A 353 -27.59 4.55 5.09
CA ASN A 353 -27.54 4.95 3.68
C ASN A 353 -27.82 6.43 3.40
N GLU A 354 -28.03 7.25 4.44
CA GLU A 354 -28.11 8.69 4.26
C GLU A 354 -26.76 9.23 3.76
N LYS A 355 -26.83 10.16 2.81
CA LYS A 355 -25.67 10.78 2.18
C LYS A 355 -25.56 12.24 2.61
N LYS A 356 -24.36 12.66 2.98
CA LYS A 356 -24.05 14.08 3.26
C LYS A 356 -22.84 14.51 2.46
N ILE A 357 -22.83 15.78 2.08
CA ILE A 357 -21.76 16.38 1.29
C ILE A 357 -20.93 17.29 2.21
N PHE A 358 -19.61 17.25 2.04
CA PHE A 358 -18.72 18.26 2.59
C PHE A 358 -17.74 18.73 1.53
N LYS A 359 -17.17 19.91 1.75
CA LYS A 359 -16.11 20.52 0.95
C LYS A 359 -14.84 20.57 1.78
N LEU A 360 -13.73 20.14 1.19
CA LEU A 360 -12.38 20.32 1.75
C LEU A 360 -11.61 21.28 0.86
N SER A 361 -11.06 22.34 1.45
CA SER A 361 -10.25 23.33 0.74
C SER A 361 -8.81 23.29 1.25
N ILE A 362 -7.84 23.22 0.34
CA ILE A 362 -6.40 23.24 0.62
C ILE A 362 -5.83 24.54 0.07
N GLU A 363 -5.36 25.40 0.95
CA GLU A 363 -4.73 26.67 0.64
C GLU A 363 -3.22 26.57 0.92
N ARG A 364 -2.40 26.87 -0.10
CA ARG A 364 -0.94 26.81 0.00
C ARG A 364 -0.31 28.03 -0.69
N PRO A 365 0.77 28.60 -0.13
CA PRO A 365 1.58 29.59 -0.84
C PRO A 365 2.16 29.00 -2.14
N SER A 366 2.20 29.80 -3.20
CA SER A 366 2.70 29.36 -4.52
C SER A 366 4.18 28.97 -4.52
N GLN A 367 4.99 29.57 -3.64
CA GLN A 367 6.38 29.19 -3.39
C GLN A 367 6.54 28.70 -1.95
N THR A 368 7.10 27.50 -1.81
CA THR A 368 7.29 26.82 -0.52
C THR A 368 8.55 25.98 -0.59
N ALA A 369 9.31 25.97 0.50
CA ALA A 369 10.54 25.19 0.62
C ALA A 369 10.27 23.67 0.65
N GLU A 370 9.12 23.24 1.16
CA GLU A 370 8.76 21.83 1.21
C GLU A 370 8.10 21.42 -0.12
N ALA A 371 8.68 20.44 -0.82
CA ALA A 371 8.08 19.94 -2.06
C ALA A 371 6.76 19.19 -1.81
N VAL A 372 6.68 18.45 -0.70
CA VAL A 372 5.51 17.65 -0.31
C VAL A 372 5.20 17.91 1.15
N SER A 373 3.97 18.34 1.41
CA SER A 373 3.40 18.46 2.75
C SER A 373 2.17 17.54 2.84
N PHE A 374 1.95 16.88 3.97
CA PHE A 374 0.90 15.88 4.11
C PHE A 374 0.29 15.86 5.52
N GLY A 375 -0.92 15.32 5.61
CA GLY A 375 -1.68 15.16 6.84
C GLY A 375 -2.91 14.29 6.59
N HIS A 376 -3.91 14.37 7.45
CA HIS A 376 -5.13 13.58 7.30
C HIS A 376 -6.36 14.40 7.73
N LEU A 377 -7.47 14.17 7.03
CA LEU A 377 -8.82 14.45 7.52
C LEU A 377 -9.29 13.23 8.31
N THR A 378 -9.83 13.44 9.50
CA THR A 378 -10.42 12.38 10.32
C THR A 378 -11.86 12.77 10.67
N TRP A 379 -12.81 11.88 10.41
CA TRP A 379 -14.17 11.98 10.94
C TRP A 379 -14.31 11.03 12.12
N GLU A 380 -14.63 11.58 13.29
CA GLU A 380 -14.81 10.82 14.52
C GLU A 380 -16.28 10.89 14.95
N VAL A 381 -16.85 9.74 15.28
CA VAL A 381 -18.24 9.67 15.77
C VAL A 381 -18.31 10.15 17.23
N ILE A 382 -19.30 10.99 17.55
CA ILE A 382 -19.56 11.40 18.93
C ILE A 382 -20.09 10.20 19.73
N GLY A 383 -19.42 9.87 20.85
CA GLY A 383 -19.88 8.82 21.77
C GLY A 383 -19.66 7.37 21.28
N GLY A 384 -18.89 7.17 20.20
CA GLY A 384 -18.60 5.84 19.65
C GLY A 384 -17.12 5.62 19.33
N LYS A 385 -16.82 4.60 18.51
CA LYS A 385 -15.45 4.17 18.17
C LYS A 385 -15.10 4.27 16.68
N HIS A 386 -16.03 4.70 15.83
CA HIS A 386 -15.77 4.84 14.40
C HIS A 386 -14.88 6.05 14.13
N VAL A 387 -13.80 5.79 13.38
CA VAL A 387 -12.81 6.78 12.97
C VAL A 387 -12.56 6.55 11.48
N VAL A 388 -12.88 7.54 10.66
CA VAL A 388 -12.77 7.47 9.19
C VAL A 388 -11.69 8.45 8.77
N LYS A 389 -10.54 7.95 8.34
CA LYS A 389 -9.36 8.76 8.03
C LYS A 389 -9.10 8.83 6.53
N SER A 390 -8.77 10.01 6.02
CA SER A 390 -8.44 10.23 4.61
C SER A 390 -7.13 11.01 4.50
N PRO A 391 -6.09 10.47 3.83
CA PRO A 391 -4.82 11.18 3.67
C PRO A 391 -4.97 12.40 2.76
N ILE A 392 -4.23 13.45 3.10
CA ILE A 392 -4.14 14.72 2.39
C ILE A 392 -2.69 14.91 1.95
N VAL A 393 -2.48 15.22 0.68
CA VAL A 393 -1.18 15.59 0.12
C VAL A 393 -1.29 16.92 -0.62
N ALA A 394 -0.41 17.85 -0.28
CA ALA A 394 -0.16 19.06 -1.04
C ALA A 394 1.27 19.00 -1.60
N THR A 395 1.42 19.07 -2.92
CA THR A 395 2.71 18.89 -3.60
C THR A 395 2.99 19.98 -4.62
N SER A 396 4.25 20.35 -4.80
CA SER A 396 4.73 21.21 -5.90
C SER A 396 5.42 20.42 -7.01
N TYR A 397 5.34 19.08 -6.98
CA TYR A 397 5.88 18.25 -8.06
C TYR A 397 5.22 18.59 -9.40
N SER A 398 6.06 18.78 -10.42
CA SER A 398 5.60 18.84 -11.81
C SER A 398 5.38 17.43 -12.34
N LEU A 399 4.32 17.26 -13.12
CA LEU A 399 4.03 16.01 -13.84
C LEU A 399 4.50 16.07 -15.30
N GLU A 400 5.09 17.19 -15.72
CA GLU A 400 5.66 17.38 -17.06
C GLU A 400 7.04 16.71 -17.17
N THR A 401 7.13 15.71 -18.04
CA THR A 401 8.34 15.32 -18.79
C THR A 401 7.92 15.01 -20.21
#